data_AF-A0AAU4KCQ1-F1
#
_entry.id   AF-A0AAU4KCQ1-F1
#
_cell.length_a   1.000
_cell.length_b   1.000
_cell.length_c   1.000
_cell.angle_alpha   90.00
_cell.angle_beta   90.00
_cell.angle_gamma   90.00
#
_symmetry.space_group_name_H-M   'P 1'
#
loop_
_entity.id
_entity.type
_entity.pdbx_description
1 polymer ?
#
loop_
_entity_poly.entity_id
_entity_poly.type
_entity_poly.pdbx_seq_one_letter_code
_entity_poly.pdbx_strand_id
1 'polypeptide(L)'
;MNTVLEQTRLVWSGEYHADRGYGLEEKDGYYDYPDAIPVLFTTLERLQAGGPRGRVWWRCGHGRWETLSDALANPADHTAWHVRDEQRRLRHKETEQARQQEWAAQRERWAPEPAPDPEPEPVIAPCERCGQPITGQPGHDHQSAPPGDGRSCPECRTDLSQQHPTLRQAIFSRRRTR
;
A
#
# COMPACT_ATOMS: atom_id res chain seq x y z
N MET A 1 -23.60 -4.96 -49.10
CA MET A 1 -23.45 -6.28 -48.47
C MET A 1 -24.68 -7.10 -48.84
N ASN A 2 -24.55 -8.37 -49.22
CA ASN A 2 -25.67 -9.15 -49.75
C ASN A 2 -26.59 -9.59 -48.60
N THR A 3 -27.92 -9.43 -48.71
CA THR A 3 -28.90 -9.67 -47.61
C THR A 3 -28.74 -11.04 -46.94
N VAL A 4 -28.37 -12.05 -47.72
CA VAL A 4 -28.09 -13.42 -47.24
C VAL A 4 -26.92 -13.45 -46.26
N LEU A 5 -25.86 -12.69 -46.50
CA LEU A 5 -24.69 -12.63 -45.61
C LEU A 5 -25.08 -11.98 -44.28
N GLU A 6 -25.89 -10.92 -44.30
CA GLU A 6 -26.33 -10.27 -43.07
C GLU A 6 -27.25 -11.18 -42.23
N GLN A 7 -28.18 -11.88 -42.88
CA GLN A 7 -29.12 -12.79 -42.21
C GLN A 7 -28.43 -14.04 -41.64
N THR A 8 -27.39 -14.54 -42.31
CA THR A 8 -26.65 -15.73 -41.85
C THR A 8 -25.50 -15.40 -40.90
N ARG A 9 -25.24 -14.10 -40.64
CA ARG A 9 -24.08 -13.63 -39.88
C ARG A 9 -23.91 -14.36 -38.54
N LEU A 10 -24.98 -14.55 -37.79
CA LEU A 10 -24.96 -15.21 -36.48
C LEU A 10 -24.41 -16.65 -36.51
N VAL A 11 -24.43 -17.31 -37.68
CA VAL A 11 -24.02 -18.70 -37.84
C VAL A 11 -22.52 -18.83 -38.18
N TRP A 12 -21.88 -17.76 -38.66
CA TRP A 12 -20.50 -17.82 -39.13
C TRP A 12 -19.58 -16.72 -38.57
N SER A 13 -20.10 -15.63 -38.00
CA SER A 13 -19.26 -14.49 -37.59
C SER A 13 -18.48 -14.71 -36.30
N GLY A 14 -18.77 -15.81 -35.60
CA GLY A 14 -18.31 -16.02 -34.24
C GLY A 14 -18.96 -15.05 -33.25
N GLU A 15 -18.78 -15.34 -31.97
CA GLU A 15 -19.17 -14.46 -30.87
C GLU A 15 -17.95 -13.66 -30.42
N TYR A 16 -18.09 -12.34 -30.37
CA TYR A 16 -17.04 -11.48 -29.89
C TYR A 16 -17.15 -11.32 -28.38
N HIS A 17 -16.13 -11.78 -27.67
CA HIS A 17 -15.99 -11.58 -26.23
C HIS A 17 -15.03 -10.42 -26.00
N ALA A 18 -15.59 -9.27 -25.64
CA ALA A 18 -14.82 -8.15 -25.13
C ALA A 18 -14.54 -8.40 -23.65
N ASP A 19 -13.27 -8.42 -23.25
CA ASP A 19 -12.94 -8.36 -21.83
C ASP A 19 -12.48 -6.94 -21.50
N ARG A 20 -13.09 -6.34 -20.47
CA ARG A 20 -12.56 -5.12 -19.88
C ARG A 20 -11.49 -5.54 -18.89
N GLY A 21 -10.34 -5.93 -19.42
CA GLY A 21 -9.16 -6.20 -18.62
C GLY A 21 -8.82 -4.99 -17.73
N TYR A 22 -8.28 -5.27 -16.54
CA TYR A 22 -7.88 -4.27 -15.56
C TYR A 22 -6.99 -3.18 -16.20
N GLY A 23 -7.48 -1.93 -16.20
CA GLY A 23 -6.67 -0.74 -16.42
C GLY A 23 -6.50 -0.24 -17.87
N LEU A 24 -7.34 -0.65 -18.83
CA LEU A 24 -7.24 -0.15 -20.21
C LEU A 24 -8.45 0.67 -20.67
N GLU A 25 -8.16 1.78 -21.36
CA GLU A 25 -9.11 2.52 -22.22
C GLU A 25 -9.42 1.74 -23.52
N GLU A 26 -8.55 0.81 -23.92
CA GLU A 26 -8.70 -0.01 -25.13
C GLU A 26 -9.44 -1.32 -24.84
N LYS A 27 -10.52 -1.56 -25.61
CA LYS A 27 -11.25 -2.83 -25.61
C LYS A 27 -10.43 -3.88 -26.37
N ASP A 28 -9.79 -4.81 -25.65
CA ASP A 28 -9.29 -6.07 -26.24
C ASP A 28 -10.33 -7.18 -26.06
N GLY A 29 -10.29 -8.16 -26.97
CA GLY A 29 -11.20 -9.29 -26.93
C GLY A 29 -10.74 -10.42 -27.83
N TYR A 30 -11.59 -11.43 -27.94
CA TYR A 30 -11.39 -12.58 -28.80
C TYR A 30 -12.67 -12.97 -29.50
N TYR A 31 -12.54 -13.77 -30.55
CA TYR A 31 -13.67 -14.35 -31.24
C TYR A 31 -13.71 -15.85 -30.98
N ASP A 32 -14.84 -16.31 -30.46
CA ASP A 32 -15.15 -17.71 -30.32
C ASP A 32 -16.03 -18.19 -31.46
N TYR A 33 -15.70 -19.37 -31.99
CA TYR A 33 -16.42 -20.02 -33.09
C TYR A 33 -16.88 -21.45 -32.75
N PRO A 34 -17.26 -21.79 -31.49
CA PRO A 34 -17.47 -23.19 -31.05
C PRO A 34 -18.49 -23.95 -31.90
N ASP A 35 -19.47 -23.26 -32.49
CA ASP A 35 -20.49 -23.83 -33.37
C ASP A 35 -20.59 -23.14 -34.76
N ALA A 36 -19.62 -22.29 -35.08
CA ALA A 36 -19.67 -21.50 -36.31
C ALA A 36 -19.09 -22.28 -37.49
N ILE A 37 -19.88 -22.46 -38.55
CA ILE A 37 -19.44 -23.11 -39.78
C ILE A 37 -18.60 -22.12 -40.59
N PRO A 38 -17.31 -22.40 -40.88
CA PRO A 38 -16.48 -21.48 -41.65
C PRO A 38 -16.98 -21.39 -43.09
N VAL A 39 -17.52 -20.22 -43.46
CA VAL A 39 -17.92 -19.92 -44.84
C VAL A 39 -16.77 -19.24 -45.57
N LEU A 40 -16.29 -19.90 -46.62
CA LEU A 40 -15.14 -19.48 -47.42
C LEU A 40 -15.57 -19.18 -48.86
N PHE A 41 -15.06 -18.08 -49.41
CA PHE A 41 -15.23 -17.74 -50.81
C PHE A 41 -13.88 -17.63 -51.51
N THR A 42 -13.86 -18.00 -52.78
CA THR A 42 -12.76 -17.71 -53.69
C THR A 42 -13.34 -17.49 -55.09
N THR A 43 -12.53 -16.97 -56.01
CA THR A 43 -12.91 -16.82 -57.42
C THR A 43 -11.98 -17.65 -58.29
N LEU A 44 -12.48 -18.10 -59.43
CA LEU A 44 -11.67 -18.86 -60.38
C LEU A 44 -10.44 -18.07 -60.84
N GLU A 45 -10.59 -16.77 -61.10
CA GLU A 45 -9.48 -15.88 -61.47
C GLU A 45 -8.38 -15.85 -60.41
N ARG A 46 -8.75 -15.80 -59.12
CA ARG A 46 -7.77 -15.81 -58.02
C ARG A 46 -7.08 -17.16 -57.91
N LEU A 47 -7.82 -18.26 -58.07
CA LEU A 47 -7.24 -19.60 -58.09
C LEU A 47 -6.26 -19.77 -59.27
N GLN A 48 -6.57 -19.21 -60.44
CA GLN A 48 -5.67 -19.23 -61.59
C GLN A 48 -4.41 -18.40 -61.36
N ALA A 49 -4.53 -17.22 -60.74
CA ALA A 49 -3.39 -16.33 -60.50
C ALA A 49 -2.48 -16.79 -59.35
N GLY A 50 -3.05 -17.27 -58.24
CA GLY A 50 -2.30 -17.59 -57.02
C GLY A 50 -2.22 -19.07 -56.66
N GLY A 51 -2.97 -19.93 -57.37
CA GLY A 51 -3.12 -21.33 -57.02
C GLY A 51 -3.93 -21.55 -55.73
N PRO A 52 -4.26 -22.81 -55.40
CA PRO A 52 -5.05 -23.15 -54.22
C PRO A 52 -4.32 -22.88 -52.88
N ARG A 53 -2.98 -22.79 -52.92
CA ARG A 53 -2.13 -22.47 -51.75
C ARG A 53 -1.90 -20.98 -51.57
N GLY A 54 -2.32 -20.14 -52.52
CA GLY A 54 -2.17 -18.70 -52.44
C GLY A 54 -3.10 -18.06 -51.42
N ARG A 55 -2.91 -16.76 -51.21
CA ARG A 55 -3.83 -15.91 -50.41
C ARG A 55 -5.08 -15.57 -51.21
N VAL A 56 -5.87 -16.60 -51.52
CA VAL A 56 -7.00 -16.52 -52.46
C VAL A 56 -8.33 -16.87 -51.79
N TRP A 57 -8.32 -17.15 -50.49
CA TRP A 57 -9.50 -17.54 -49.72
C TRP A 57 -10.00 -16.37 -48.88
N TRP A 58 -11.31 -16.14 -48.88
CA TRP A 58 -11.96 -15.13 -48.06
C TRP A 58 -12.86 -15.82 -47.05
N ARG A 59 -12.53 -15.73 -45.76
CA ARG A 59 -13.42 -16.16 -44.68
C ARG A 59 -14.37 -15.03 -44.29
N CYS A 60 -15.66 -15.33 -44.28
CA CYS A 60 -16.65 -14.46 -43.66
C CYS A 60 -16.28 -14.20 -42.19
N GLY A 61 -16.20 -12.94 -41.79
CA GLY A 61 -15.80 -12.53 -40.44
C GLY A 61 -14.34 -12.08 -40.28
N HIS A 62 -13.44 -12.50 -41.18
CA HIS A 62 -12.02 -12.10 -41.12
C HIS A 62 -11.69 -10.80 -41.88
N GLY A 63 -12.46 -10.49 -42.95
CA GLY A 63 -12.32 -9.21 -43.67
C GLY A 63 -11.05 -9.07 -44.53
N ARG A 64 -10.31 -10.16 -44.79
CA ARG A 64 -9.08 -10.16 -45.60
C ARG A 64 -8.93 -11.45 -46.41
N TRP A 65 -8.10 -11.42 -47.44
CA TRP A 65 -7.73 -12.59 -48.24
C TRP A 65 -6.57 -13.36 -47.59
N GLU A 66 -6.73 -14.66 -47.46
CA GLU A 66 -5.91 -15.54 -46.63
C GLU A 66 -5.54 -16.82 -47.37
N THR A 67 -4.53 -17.53 -46.85
CA THR A 67 -4.29 -18.91 -47.27
C THR A 67 -5.41 -19.81 -46.72
N LEU A 68 -5.62 -20.99 -47.31
CA LEU A 68 -6.65 -21.91 -46.84
C LEU A 68 -6.47 -22.25 -45.35
N SER A 69 -5.21 -22.49 -44.95
CA SER A 69 -4.87 -22.80 -43.56
C SER A 69 -5.18 -21.63 -42.62
N ASP A 70 -4.80 -20.41 -42.97
CA ASP A 70 -5.07 -19.22 -42.15
C ASP A 70 -6.58 -18.95 -42.04
N ALA A 71 -7.32 -19.17 -43.14
CA ALA A 71 -8.76 -18.98 -43.18
C ALA A 71 -9.50 -20.03 -42.35
N LEU A 72 -8.98 -21.26 -42.25
CA LEU A 72 -9.55 -22.30 -41.39
C LEU A 72 -9.10 -22.16 -39.92
N ALA A 73 -7.99 -21.48 -39.67
CA ALA A 73 -7.49 -21.23 -38.32
C ALA A 73 -8.34 -20.17 -37.61
N ASN A 74 -8.42 -20.28 -36.28
CA ASN A 74 -8.90 -19.20 -35.41
C ASN A 74 -7.71 -18.60 -34.64
N PRO A 75 -6.90 -17.71 -35.27
CA PRO A 75 -5.70 -17.17 -34.63
C PRO A 75 -5.98 -16.17 -33.51
N ALA A 76 -7.24 -15.74 -33.35
CA ALA A 76 -7.69 -14.82 -32.31
C ALA A 76 -8.68 -15.50 -31.35
N ASP A 77 -8.47 -16.78 -31.08
CA ASP A 77 -9.26 -17.58 -30.14
C ASP A 77 -9.02 -17.15 -28.68
N HIS A 78 -9.83 -17.72 -27.79
CA HIS A 78 -9.68 -17.53 -26.34
C HIS A 78 -8.26 -17.82 -25.86
N THR A 79 -7.57 -18.82 -26.42
CA THR A 79 -6.20 -19.18 -26.04
C THR A 79 -5.22 -18.06 -26.35
N ALA A 80 -5.25 -17.52 -27.57
CA ALA A 80 -4.41 -16.41 -27.99
C ALA A 80 -4.68 -15.15 -27.17
N TRP A 81 -5.93 -14.91 -26.78
CA TRP A 81 -6.27 -13.82 -25.87
C TRP A 81 -5.76 -14.05 -24.45
N HIS A 82 -5.90 -15.26 -23.90
CA HIS A 82 -5.41 -15.60 -22.56
C HIS A 82 -3.90 -15.34 -22.44
N VAL A 83 -3.11 -15.70 -23.46
CA VAL A 83 -1.67 -15.41 -23.49
C VAL A 83 -1.39 -13.89 -23.47
N ARG A 84 -2.11 -13.09 -24.26
CA ARG A 84 -1.97 -11.63 -24.23
C ARG A 84 -2.37 -11.04 -22.89
N ASP A 85 -3.43 -11.58 -22.27
CA ASP A 85 -3.92 -11.13 -20.98
C ASP A 85 -2.94 -11.45 -19.85
N GLU A 86 -2.37 -12.65 -19.82
CA GLU A 86 -1.34 -13.04 -18.87
C GLU A 86 -0.11 -12.11 -18.98
N GLN A 87 0.35 -11.84 -20.20
CA GLN A 87 1.43 -10.89 -20.42
C GLN A 87 1.11 -9.47 -19.92
N ARG A 88 -0.14 -9.01 -20.08
CA ARG A 88 -0.57 -7.72 -19.51
C ARG A 88 -0.54 -7.73 -17.98
N ARG A 89 -1.04 -8.80 -17.35
CA ARG A 89 -1.04 -8.94 -15.89
C ARG A 89 0.39 -8.94 -15.33
N LEU A 90 1.32 -9.61 -16.00
CA LEU A 90 2.74 -9.62 -15.63
C LEU A 90 3.34 -8.22 -15.71
N ARG A 91 3.16 -7.51 -16.83
CA ARG A 91 3.63 -6.12 -16.98
C ARG A 91 3.05 -5.19 -15.90
N HIS A 92 1.75 -5.30 -15.63
CA HIS A 92 1.10 -4.50 -14.59
C HIS A 92 1.67 -4.81 -13.20
N LYS A 93 1.93 -6.08 -12.90
CA LYS A 93 2.54 -6.49 -11.63
C LYS A 93 3.96 -5.93 -11.49
N GLU A 94 4.76 -5.96 -12.54
CA GLU A 94 6.11 -5.36 -12.56
C GLU A 94 6.05 -3.85 -12.32
N THR A 95 5.15 -3.13 -12.99
CA THR A 95 4.98 -1.68 -12.79
C THR A 95 4.52 -1.33 -11.39
N GLU A 96 3.60 -2.13 -10.81
CA GLU A 96 3.16 -1.94 -9.42
C GLU A 96 4.29 -2.20 -8.43
N GLN A 97 5.10 -3.23 -8.66
CA GLN A 97 6.27 -3.52 -7.83
C GLN A 97 7.31 -2.41 -7.90
N ALA A 98 7.60 -1.89 -9.09
CA ALA A 98 8.50 -0.74 -9.25
C ALA A 98 7.98 0.48 -8.50
N ARG A 99 6.68 0.80 -8.64
CA ARG A 99 6.04 1.91 -7.91
C ARG A 99 6.08 1.71 -6.40
N GLN A 100 5.87 0.49 -5.92
CA GLN A 100 5.98 0.17 -4.50
C GLN A 100 7.40 0.35 -3.98
N GLN A 101 8.41 -0.04 -4.75
CA GLN A 101 9.83 0.16 -4.38
C GLN A 101 10.18 1.65 -4.35
N GLU A 102 9.75 2.42 -5.35
CA GLU A 102 9.94 3.88 -5.37
C GLU A 102 9.26 4.56 -4.17
N TRP A 103 8.02 4.15 -3.85
CA TRP A 103 7.30 4.64 -2.69
C TRP A 103 7.99 4.28 -1.37
N ALA A 104 8.49 3.05 -1.24
CA ALA A 104 9.24 2.61 -0.07
C ALA A 104 10.54 3.41 0.09
N ALA A 105 11.32 3.60 -0.98
CA ALA A 105 12.53 4.41 -0.98
C ALA A 105 12.24 5.88 -0.65
N GLN A 106 11.12 6.42 -1.15
CA GLN A 106 10.68 7.76 -0.80
C GLN A 106 10.31 7.85 0.69
N ARG A 107 9.58 6.86 1.22
CA ARG A 107 9.27 6.80 2.66
C ARG A 107 10.51 6.72 3.53
N GLU A 108 11.51 5.92 3.15
CA GLU A 108 12.78 5.84 3.89
C GLU A 108 13.54 7.18 3.84
N ARG A 109 13.57 7.85 2.69
CA ARG A 109 14.20 9.17 2.56
C ARG A 109 13.58 10.22 3.48
N TRP A 110 12.26 10.19 3.67
CA TRP A 110 11.53 11.14 4.51
C TRP A 110 11.24 10.60 5.91
N ALA A 111 11.80 9.44 6.28
CA ALA A 111 11.62 8.89 7.61
C ALA A 111 12.30 9.83 8.63
N PRO A 112 11.59 10.29 9.67
CA PRO A 112 12.22 11.07 10.73
C PRO A 112 13.28 10.21 11.42
N GLU A 113 14.37 10.85 11.86
CA GLU A 113 15.35 10.17 12.69
C GLU A 113 14.67 9.56 13.91
N PRO A 114 15.08 8.35 14.35
CA PRO A 114 14.54 7.77 15.58
C PRO A 114 14.74 8.79 16.71
N ALA A 115 13.66 9.04 17.47
CA ALA A 115 13.74 9.95 18.59
C ALA A 115 14.89 9.53 19.51
N PRO A 116 15.67 10.49 20.04
CA PRO A 116 16.71 10.17 21.00
C PRO A 116 16.09 9.40 22.18
N ASP A 117 16.85 8.45 22.74
CA ASP A 117 16.42 7.72 23.93
C ASP A 117 15.96 8.72 25.00
N PRO A 118 14.82 8.45 25.68
CA PRO A 118 14.32 9.34 26.72
C PRO A 118 15.42 9.54 27.77
N GLU A 119 15.72 10.80 28.09
CA GLU A 119 16.67 11.13 29.14
C GLU A 119 16.26 10.41 30.43
N PRO A 120 17.21 9.79 31.16
CA PRO A 120 16.90 9.12 32.42
C PRO A 120 16.24 10.12 33.35
N GLU A 121 15.06 9.76 33.87
CA GLU A 121 14.32 10.61 34.79
C GLU A 121 15.24 11.09 35.92
N PRO A 122 15.22 12.39 36.27
CA PRO A 122 16.11 12.92 37.30
C PRO A 122 15.85 12.18 38.61
N VAL A 123 16.88 11.51 39.12
CA VAL A 123 16.84 10.85 40.43
C VAL A 123 16.75 11.93 41.51
N ILE A 124 15.53 12.28 41.91
CA ILE A 124 15.30 13.20 43.03
C ILE A 124 15.83 12.52 44.28
N ALA A 125 16.83 13.15 44.92
CA ALA A 125 17.41 12.62 46.14
C ALA A 125 16.30 12.42 47.21
N PRO A 126 16.28 11.28 47.91
CA PRO A 126 15.34 11.06 49.00
C PRO A 126 15.67 11.98 50.18
N CYS A 127 14.66 12.31 50.99
CA CYS A 127 14.80 13.08 52.21
C CYS A 127 15.72 12.34 53.19
N GLU A 128 16.72 13.03 53.73
CA GLU A 128 17.71 12.44 54.65
C GLU A 128 17.09 11.93 55.97
N ARG A 129 15.85 12.34 56.31
CA ARG A 129 15.21 12.02 57.59
C ARG A 129 14.16 10.90 57.50
N CYS A 130 13.35 10.87 56.46
CA CYS A 130 12.27 9.88 56.31
C CYS A 130 12.39 9.02 55.04
N GLY A 131 13.37 9.28 54.18
CA GLY A 131 13.59 8.53 52.93
C GLY A 131 12.58 8.82 51.81
N GLN A 132 11.59 9.69 52.04
CA GLN A 132 10.58 10.07 51.04
C GLN A 132 11.12 11.12 50.05
N PRO A 133 10.56 11.26 48.83
CA PRO A 133 11.02 12.27 47.88
C PRO A 133 10.97 13.69 48.49
N ILE A 134 12.01 14.50 48.24
CA ILE A 134 12.12 15.87 48.78
C ILE A 134 10.96 16.77 48.29
N THR A 135 10.32 16.42 47.17
CA THR A 135 9.12 17.09 46.65
C THR A 135 7.87 16.87 47.50
N GLY A 136 7.90 15.94 48.46
CA GLY A 136 6.72 15.54 49.24
C GLY A 136 5.91 14.45 48.55
N GLN A 137 4.91 13.91 49.26
CA GLN A 137 4.04 12.87 48.72
C GLN A 137 3.08 13.48 47.68
N PRO A 138 2.96 12.91 46.47
CA PRO A 138 2.05 13.43 45.46
C PRO A 138 0.60 13.48 45.99
N GLY A 139 -0.07 14.63 45.84
CA GLY A 139 -1.46 14.83 46.29
C GLY A 139 -1.63 15.48 47.66
N HIS A 140 -0.54 15.80 48.37
CA HIS A 140 -0.61 16.61 49.58
C HIS A 140 -0.27 18.08 49.33
N ASP A 141 -1.11 18.95 49.89
CA ASP A 141 -0.93 20.40 49.80
C ASP A 141 0.05 20.85 50.90
N HIS A 142 1.25 21.25 50.47
CA HIS A 142 2.34 21.65 51.35
C HIS A 142 2.54 23.17 51.39
N GLN A 143 1.52 23.96 51.03
CA GLN A 143 1.58 25.43 51.02
C GLN A 143 2.02 26.06 52.35
N SER A 144 1.81 25.36 53.48
CA SER A 144 2.21 25.84 54.82
C SER A 144 3.61 25.38 55.26
N ALA A 145 4.34 24.63 54.43
CA ALA A 145 5.69 24.17 54.77
C ALA A 145 6.70 25.34 54.68
N PRO A 146 7.77 25.32 55.50
CA PRO A 146 8.90 26.25 55.39
C PRO A 146 9.52 26.26 53.98
N PRO A 147 10.38 27.23 53.59
CA PRO A 147 11.08 27.21 52.30
C PRO A 147 12.05 26.02 52.15
N GLY A 148 12.30 25.61 50.90
CA GLY A 148 13.05 24.41 50.52
C GLY A 148 14.52 24.43 50.90
N ASP A 149 14.96 23.49 51.76
CA ASP A 149 16.38 23.35 52.14
C ASP A 149 17.16 22.36 51.23
N GLY A 150 16.49 21.77 50.23
CA GLY A 150 17.11 20.81 49.31
C GLY A 150 17.51 19.46 49.91
N ARG A 151 17.22 19.20 51.19
CA ARG A 151 17.59 17.96 51.91
C ARG A 151 16.42 17.26 52.61
N SER A 152 15.35 17.98 52.89
CA SER A 152 14.20 17.50 53.69
C SER A 152 12.88 17.67 52.95
N CYS A 153 12.01 16.66 53.05
CA CYS A 153 10.64 16.76 52.51
C CYS A 153 9.83 17.84 53.26
N PRO A 154 8.71 18.32 52.69
CA PRO A 154 7.90 19.38 53.30
C PRO A 154 7.38 19.01 54.70
N GLU A 155 7.02 17.75 54.92
CA GLU A 155 6.55 17.26 56.22
C GLU A 155 7.65 17.30 57.28
N CYS A 156 8.83 16.78 56.98
CA CYS A 156 9.98 16.82 57.90
C CYS A 156 10.39 18.26 58.25
N ARG A 157 10.22 19.21 57.31
CA ARG A 157 10.50 20.63 57.55
C ARG A 157 9.45 21.26 58.45
N THR A 158 8.17 20.95 58.24
CA THR A 158 7.09 21.37 59.13
C THR A 158 7.31 20.84 60.54
N ASP A 159 7.65 19.56 60.70
CA ASP A 159 7.98 18.98 62.01
C ASP A 159 9.15 19.69 62.70
N LEU A 160 10.23 20.01 61.97
CA LEU A 160 11.35 20.77 62.52
C LEU A 160 10.95 22.18 62.96
N SER A 161 10.09 22.84 62.18
CA SER A 161 9.62 24.19 62.52
C SER A 161 8.69 24.22 63.74
N GLN A 162 7.96 23.13 63.99
CA GLN A 162 7.03 22.99 65.12
C GLN A 162 7.71 22.48 66.40
N GLN A 163 8.96 22.02 66.32
CA GLN A 163 9.77 21.75 67.50
C GLN A 163 10.12 23.08 68.18
N HIS A 164 9.26 23.53 69.10
CA HIS A 164 9.56 24.64 69.97
C HIS A 164 10.87 24.35 70.73
N PRO A 165 11.82 25.30 70.78
CA PRO A 165 13.04 25.10 71.53
C PRO A 165 12.65 24.84 72.98
N THR A 166 13.14 23.74 73.54
CA THR A 166 13.04 23.51 74.99
C THR A 166 13.66 24.71 75.71
N LEU A 167 13.18 25.06 76.90
CA LEU A 167 13.69 26.19 77.70
C LEU A 167 15.24 26.22 77.82
N ARG A 168 15.91 25.07 77.71
CA ARG A 168 17.38 24.98 77.64
C ARG A 168 17.96 25.54 76.33
N GLN A 169 17.36 25.32 75.16
CA GLN A 169 17.90 25.76 73.89
C GLN A 169 17.74 27.28 73.66
N ALA A 170 16.66 27.89 74.14
CA ALA A 170 16.43 29.34 74.03
C ALA A 170 17.43 30.18 74.86
N ILE A 171 17.99 29.62 75.93
CA ILE A 171 18.95 30.31 76.81
C ILE A 171 20.38 30.22 76.28
N PHE A 172 20.75 29.16 75.55
CA PHE A 172 22.13 28.94 75.09
C PHE A 172 22.38 29.29 73.61
N SER A 173 21.37 29.72 72.85
CA SER A 173 21.55 30.11 71.45
C SER A 173 21.99 31.58 71.28
N ARG A 174 23.17 31.94 71.82
CA ARG A 174 23.94 33.09 71.31
C ARG A 174 25.42 32.72 71.22
N ARG A 175 25.94 32.82 69.98
CA ARG A 175 27.34 32.74 69.50
C ARG A 175 27.90 31.34 69.21
N ARG A 176 27.70 30.89 67.97
CA ARG A 176 28.76 30.21 67.20
C ARG A 176 29.13 31.08 66.01
N THR A 177 30.15 31.91 66.20
CA THR A 177 30.99 32.44 65.11
C THR A 177 32.37 31.84 65.30
N ARG A 178 32.73 30.90 64.43
CA ARG A 178 34.08 30.70 63.93
C ARG A 178 33.97 30.06 62.55
#